data_AF-A0A318RKV1-F1
#
_entry.id   AF-A0A318RKV1-F1
#
_cell.length_a   1.000
_cell.length_b   1.000
_cell.length_c   1.000
_cell.angle_alpha   90.00
_cell.angle_beta   90.00
_cell.angle_gamma   90.00
#
_symmetry.space_group_name_H-M   'P 1'
#
loop_
_entity.id
_entity.type
_entity.pdbx_description
1 polymer ?
#
loop_
_entity_poly.entity_id
_entity_poly.type
_entity_poly.pdbx_seq_one_letter_code
_entity_poly.pdbx_strand_id
1 'polypeptide(L)'
;MSVNAIEPQPFGVVDGSSNIFDTADPAGLSDVQLTERVVGYASQIAALTAQFFDLLVEFDNRGVLNGEGIRSCPQWLSWRTGLFLRTAQDHLRIAHALTELPHLHNAFHDGRLSYSKVRALTRVATVDREQELLSVALSATAVQVEHLVRSIEHVDHRDDDSATKPADSDARWRWNDDGTLSVTMRLRPVDGARFLAGVVRSE
;
A
#
# COMPACT_ATOMS: atom_id res chain seq x y z
N MET A 1 -13.01 -2.71 35.96
CA MET A 1 -11.76 -2.58 35.20
C MET A 1 -12.03 -1.60 34.07
N SER A 2 -11.68 -0.33 34.26
CA SER A 2 -11.86 0.69 33.22
C SER A 2 -10.79 0.50 32.16
N VAL A 3 -11.25 0.22 30.93
CA VAL A 3 -10.41 0.24 29.74
C VAL A 3 -10.09 1.71 29.48
N ASN A 4 -8.84 2.13 29.72
CA ASN A 4 -8.39 3.45 29.32
C ASN A 4 -8.46 3.53 27.80
N ALA A 5 -9.37 4.36 27.29
CA ALA A 5 -9.42 4.72 25.90
C ALA A 5 -8.13 5.48 25.56
N ILE A 6 -7.27 4.88 24.74
CA ILE A 6 -6.10 5.55 24.18
C ILE A 6 -6.63 6.57 23.16
N GLU A 7 -6.56 7.84 23.53
CA GLU A 7 -6.97 8.95 22.67
C GLU A 7 -6.00 9.05 21.48
N PRO A 8 -6.49 9.09 20.23
CA PRO A 8 -5.63 9.12 19.05
C PRO A 8 -4.90 10.46 18.98
N GLN A 9 -3.58 10.43 19.13
CA GLN A 9 -2.74 11.59 18.88
C GLN A 9 -2.62 11.80 17.36
N PRO A 10 -2.77 13.05 16.86
CA PRO A 10 -2.53 13.35 15.46
C PRO A 10 -1.08 13.00 15.09
N PHE A 11 -0.86 12.52 13.86
CA PHE A 11 0.49 12.32 13.35
C PHE A 11 1.13 13.71 13.20
N GLY A 12 2.13 14.00 14.04
CA GLY A 12 2.54 15.35 14.39
C GLY A 12 3.26 16.12 13.27
N VAL A 13 2.91 17.40 13.14
CA VAL A 13 3.75 18.42 12.51
C VAL A 13 4.82 18.80 13.54
N VAL A 14 6.06 18.40 13.31
CA VAL A 14 7.20 18.77 14.14
C VAL A 14 7.92 19.94 13.45
N ASP A 15 8.12 21.02 14.19
CA ASP A 15 8.85 22.20 13.75
C ASP A 15 10.25 21.83 13.23
N GLY A 16 10.66 22.48 12.14
CA GLY A 16 11.63 22.00 11.15
C GLY A 16 13.11 21.97 11.58
N SER A 17 13.44 21.43 12.75
CA SER A 17 14.81 21.42 13.27
C SER A 17 15.26 20.14 13.99
N SER A 18 14.62 18.99 13.75
CA SER A 18 15.27 17.69 14.04
C SER A 18 16.02 17.24 12.78
N ASN A 19 17.33 17.50 12.77
CA ASN A 19 18.23 17.00 11.74
C ASN A 19 18.11 15.46 11.69
N ILE A 20 17.93 14.89 10.50
CA ILE A 20 17.82 13.44 10.28
C ILE A 20 19.04 12.66 10.83
N PHE A 21 20.15 13.39 11.08
CA PHE A 21 21.39 12.91 11.66
C PHE A 21 21.59 13.41 13.10
N ASP A 22 20.54 13.55 13.91
CA ASP A 22 20.72 13.80 15.35
C ASP A 22 21.32 12.55 16.00
N THR A 23 22.63 12.62 16.28
CA THR A 23 23.44 11.53 16.82
C THR A 23 23.46 11.50 18.35
N ALA A 24 22.54 12.20 19.03
CA ALA A 24 22.44 12.13 20.48
C ALA A 24 22.22 10.67 20.94
N ASP A 25 22.98 10.23 21.95
CA ASP A 25 22.80 8.90 22.54
C ASP A 25 21.38 8.79 23.12
N PRO A 26 20.54 7.84 22.64
CA PRO A 26 19.18 7.67 23.15
C PRO A 26 19.12 7.48 24.68
N ALA A 27 20.15 6.88 25.29
CA ALA A 27 20.19 6.67 26.74
C ALA A 27 20.34 7.96 27.55
N GLY A 28 20.83 9.05 26.93
CA GLY A 28 21.01 10.35 27.57
C GLY A 28 19.81 11.29 27.45
N LEU A 29 18.72 10.85 26.83
CA LEU A 29 17.55 11.67 26.53
C LEU A 29 16.48 11.55 27.62
N SER A 30 15.79 12.66 27.91
CA SER A 30 14.56 12.61 28.71
C SER A 30 13.41 11.95 27.95
N ASP A 31 12.41 11.43 28.67
CA ASP A 31 11.22 10.78 28.09
C ASP A 31 10.48 11.68 27.10
N VAL A 32 10.41 12.99 27.37
CA VAL A 32 9.80 13.98 26.47
C VAL A 32 10.59 14.07 25.17
N GLN A 33 11.91 14.21 25.26
CA GLN A 33 12.80 14.27 24.10
C GLN A 33 12.80 12.96 23.29
N LEU A 34 12.72 11.81 23.95
CA LEU A 34 12.56 10.51 23.29
C LEU A 34 11.25 10.46 22.52
N THR A 35 10.16 10.87 23.15
CA THR A 35 8.82 10.85 22.54
C THR A 35 8.77 11.76 21.30
N GLU A 36 9.24 13.01 21.43
CA GLU A 36 9.30 13.97 20.32
C GLU A 36 10.15 13.44 19.17
N ARG A 37 11.32 12.86 19.45
CA ARG A 37 12.19 12.29 18.42
C ARG A 37 11.59 11.07 17.74
N VAL A 38 10.98 10.15 18.48
CA VAL A 38 10.34 8.95 17.90
C VAL A 38 9.22 9.37 16.95
N VAL A 39 8.38 10.32 17.36
CA VAL A 39 7.29 10.85 16.53
C VAL A 39 7.83 11.62 15.32
N GLY A 40 8.82 12.48 15.53
CA GLY A 40 9.46 13.25 14.46
C GLY A 40 10.11 12.36 13.41
N TYR A 41 10.87 11.33 13.83
CA TYR A 41 11.47 10.38 12.91
C TYR A 41 10.42 9.54 12.17
N ALA A 42 9.33 9.14 12.83
CA ALA A 42 8.25 8.44 12.13
C ALA A 42 7.64 9.29 11.00
N SER A 43 7.48 10.61 11.21
CA SER A 43 7.06 11.58 10.18
C SER A 43 8.09 11.73 9.07
N GLN A 44 9.37 11.89 9.41
CA GLN A 44 10.45 12.00 8.41
C GLN A 44 10.60 10.72 7.58
N ILE A 45 10.49 9.53 8.18
CA ILE A 45 10.50 8.25 7.47
C ILE A 45 9.35 8.18 6.48
N ALA A 46 8.15 8.63 6.87
CA ALA A 46 7.00 8.69 5.97
C ALA A 46 7.27 9.63 4.78
N ALA A 47 7.72 10.86 5.04
CA ALA A 47 8.07 11.84 4.01
C ALA A 47 9.15 11.34 3.04
N LEU A 48 10.21 10.70 3.55
CA LEU A 48 11.26 10.10 2.72
C LEU A 48 10.75 8.91 1.91
N THR A 49 9.81 8.14 2.47
CA THR A 49 9.16 7.06 1.73
C THR A 49 8.34 7.61 0.57
N ALA A 50 7.66 8.75 0.75
CA ALA A 50 6.95 9.45 -0.33
C ALA A 50 7.91 9.88 -1.44
N GLN A 51 9.03 10.53 -1.09
CA GLN A 51 10.05 10.92 -2.07
C GLN A 51 10.67 9.71 -2.78
N PHE A 52 10.89 8.62 -2.05
CA PHE A 52 11.33 7.36 -2.65
C PHE A 52 10.32 6.81 -3.66
N PHE A 53 9.01 6.95 -3.39
CA PHE A 53 7.96 6.53 -4.32
C PHE A 53 7.91 7.38 -5.59
N ASP A 54 8.17 8.69 -5.51
CA ASP A 54 8.29 9.54 -6.70
C ASP A 54 9.41 9.06 -7.62
N LEU A 55 10.57 8.74 -7.04
CA LEU A 55 11.69 8.16 -7.79
C LEU A 55 11.35 6.79 -8.36
N LEU A 56 10.61 5.97 -7.62
CA LEU A 56 10.24 4.62 -8.02
C LEU A 56 9.28 4.61 -9.21
N VAL A 57 8.29 5.51 -9.23
CA VAL A 57 7.37 5.69 -10.38
C VAL A 57 8.15 6.12 -11.61
N GLU A 58 9.02 7.13 -11.49
CA GLU A 58 9.80 7.60 -12.62
C GLU A 58 10.78 6.52 -13.14
N PHE A 59 11.36 5.75 -12.23
CA PHE A 59 12.23 4.62 -12.56
C PHE A 59 11.48 3.53 -13.34
N ASP A 60 10.27 3.17 -12.92
CA ASP A 60 9.41 2.20 -13.60
C ASP A 60 8.94 2.71 -14.97
N ASN A 61 8.50 3.97 -15.04
CA ASN A 61 8.06 4.62 -16.29
C ASN A 61 9.16 4.66 -17.36
N ARG A 62 10.41 4.89 -16.95
CA ARG A 62 11.57 4.88 -17.85
C ARG A 62 12.05 3.48 -18.22
N GLY A 63 11.57 2.44 -17.54
CA GLY A 63 11.97 1.06 -17.78
C GLY A 63 13.48 0.85 -17.61
N VAL A 64 14.12 1.52 -16.65
CA VAL A 64 15.59 1.45 -16.41
C VAL A 64 15.94 0.11 -15.74
N LEU A 65 15.61 -1.00 -16.38
CA LEU A 65 15.89 -2.35 -15.89
C LEU A 65 17.24 -2.80 -16.46
N ASN A 66 18.24 -2.89 -15.59
CA ASN A 66 19.59 -3.33 -15.97
C ASN A 66 19.90 -4.70 -15.35
N GLY A 67 20.25 -5.68 -16.18
CA GLY A 67 20.68 -7.03 -15.78
C GLY A 67 19.97 -8.16 -16.54
N GLU A 68 20.68 -9.23 -16.88
CA GLU A 68 20.07 -10.44 -17.47
C GLU A 68 19.05 -11.05 -16.49
N GLY A 69 17.84 -11.36 -16.98
CA GLY A 69 16.81 -12.08 -16.22
C GLY A 69 15.85 -11.21 -15.39
N ILE A 70 16.04 -9.89 -15.32
CA ILE A 70 15.10 -8.99 -14.63
C ILE A 70 13.94 -8.63 -15.55
N ARG A 71 12.71 -8.98 -15.15
CA ARG A 71 11.51 -8.84 -16.01
C ARG A 71 10.51 -7.81 -15.52
N SER A 72 10.75 -7.16 -14.38
CA SER A 72 9.85 -6.16 -13.81
C SER A 72 10.54 -5.28 -12.76
N CYS A 73 10.02 -4.06 -12.54
CA CYS A 73 10.53 -3.15 -11.51
C CYS A 73 10.46 -3.72 -10.09
N PRO A 74 9.39 -4.43 -9.63
CA PRO A 74 9.38 -5.02 -8.30
C PRO A 74 10.46 -6.10 -8.10
N GLN A 75 10.76 -6.90 -9.13
CA GLN A 75 11.85 -7.86 -9.09
C GLN A 75 13.21 -7.15 -9.01
N TRP A 76 13.41 -6.11 -9.82
CA TRP A 76 14.61 -5.29 -9.75
C TRP A 76 14.81 -4.69 -8.36
N LEU A 77 13.75 -4.09 -7.80
CA LEU A 77 13.78 -3.45 -6.48
C LEU A 77 14.09 -4.47 -5.38
N SER A 78 13.40 -5.62 -5.40
CA SER A 78 13.64 -6.72 -4.46
C SER A 78 15.11 -7.17 -4.47
N TRP A 79 15.68 -7.37 -5.67
CA TRP A 79 17.09 -7.75 -5.83
C TRP A 79 18.06 -6.67 -5.33
N ARG A 80 17.80 -5.39 -5.65
CA ARG A 80 18.74 -4.30 -5.38
C ARG A 80 18.69 -3.75 -3.96
N THR A 81 17.56 -3.84 -3.29
CA THR A 81 17.36 -3.22 -1.96
C THR A 81 17.11 -4.25 -0.85
N GLY A 82 17.10 -5.55 -1.17
CA GLY A 82 16.86 -6.62 -0.20
C GLY A 82 15.42 -6.69 0.32
N LEU A 83 14.47 -5.99 -0.31
CA LEU A 83 13.06 -6.09 0.04
C LEU A 83 12.50 -7.45 -0.41
N PHE A 84 11.57 -8.01 0.35
CA PHE A 84 10.75 -9.10 -0.15
C PHE A 84 9.96 -8.65 -1.40
N LEU A 85 9.80 -9.56 -2.36
CA LEU A 85 9.11 -9.26 -3.62
C LEU A 85 7.70 -8.68 -3.40
N ARG A 86 6.96 -9.21 -2.41
CA ARG A 86 5.63 -8.70 -2.06
C ARG A 86 5.65 -7.25 -1.55
N THR A 87 6.67 -6.89 -0.77
CA THR A 87 6.85 -5.50 -0.31
C THR A 87 7.18 -4.57 -1.47
N ALA A 88 8.04 -5.02 -2.40
CA ALA A 88 8.35 -4.25 -3.60
C ALA A 88 7.12 -4.04 -4.49
N GLN A 89 6.24 -5.05 -4.61
CA GLN A 89 4.96 -4.93 -5.31
C GLN A 89 4.02 -3.93 -4.63
N ASP A 90 3.87 -4.01 -3.30
CA ASP A 90 3.06 -3.06 -2.54
C ASP A 90 3.57 -1.63 -2.71
N HIS A 91 4.90 -1.41 -2.62
CA HIS A 91 5.50 -0.10 -2.84
C HIS A 91 5.17 0.43 -4.23
N LEU A 92 5.37 -0.36 -5.28
CA LEU A 92 5.11 0.08 -6.64
C LEU A 92 3.62 0.37 -6.89
N ARG A 93 2.71 -0.46 -6.34
CA ARG A 93 1.26 -0.21 -6.39
C ARG A 93 0.89 1.11 -5.73
N ILE A 94 1.41 1.38 -4.53
CA ILE A 94 1.11 2.60 -3.80
C ILE A 94 1.69 3.81 -4.53
N ALA A 95 2.93 3.71 -5.00
CA ALA A 95 3.62 4.77 -5.70
C ALA A 95 2.84 5.20 -6.96
N HIS A 96 2.40 4.25 -7.79
CA HIS A 96 1.55 4.54 -8.95
C HIS A 96 0.17 5.09 -8.55
N ALA A 97 -0.46 4.57 -7.50
CA ALA A 97 -1.76 5.10 -7.06
C ALA A 97 -1.66 6.57 -6.63
N LEU A 98 -0.54 6.98 -6.04
CA LEU A 98 -0.34 8.35 -5.57
C LEU A 98 -0.18 9.36 -6.72
N THR A 99 0.13 8.95 -7.95
CA THR A 99 0.22 9.90 -9.09
C THR A 99 -1.14 10.51 -9.43
N GLU A 100 -2.22 9.78 -9.15
CA GLU A 100 -3.61 10.20 -9.37
C GLU A 100 -4.29 10.74 -8.11
N LEU A 101 -3.57 10.77 -6.97
CA LEU A 101 -4.10 11.12 -5.65
C LEU A 101 -3.25 12.24 -5.02
N PRO A 102 -3.35 13.48 -5.53
CA PRO A 102 -2.47 14.58 -5.13
C PRO A 102 -2.65 15.03 -3.67
N HIS A 103 -3.82 14.88 -3.07
CA HIS A 103 -4.03 15.29 -1.68
C HIS A 103 -3.38 14.31 -0.70
N LEU A 104 -3.51 13.01 -0.96
CA LEU A 104 -2.85 11.95 -0.20
C LEU A 104 -1.34 11.96 -0.44
N HIS A 105 -0.90 12.21 -1.67
CA HIS A 105 0.51 12.37 -2.01
C HIS A 105 1.15 13.51 -1.20
N ASN A 106 0.57 14.72 -1.26
CA ASN A 106 1.06 15.87 -0.51
C ASN A 106 1.06 15.62 1.01
N ALA A 107 -0.02 15.07 1.57
CA ALA A 107 -0.08 14.77 3.00
C ALA A 107 0.93 13.70 3.44
N PHE A 108 1.28 12.75 2.55
CA PHE A 108 2.32 11.77 2.82
C PHE A 108 3.72 12.40 2.74
N HIS A 109 3.95 13.26 1.74
CA HIS A 109 5.20 14.00 1.57
C HIS A 109 5.46 14.95 2.76
N ASP A 110 4.42 15.55 3.31
CA ASP A 110 4.48 16.38 4.52
C ASP A 110 4.67 15.56 5.81
N GLY A 111 4.76 14.22 5.71
CA GLY A 111 4.88 13.33 6.86
C GLY A 111 3.63 13.29 7.75
N ARG A 112 2.48 13.79 7.28
CA ARG A 112 1.21 13.83 8.04
C ARG A 112 0.42 12.53 7.96
N LEU A 113 0.75 11.66 7.00
CA LEU A 113 0.23 10.31 6.89
C LEU A 113 1.36 9.30 7.09
N SER A 114 1.08 8.22 7.82
CA SER A 114 2.00 7.09 7.88
C SER A 114 1.86 6.18 6.67
N TYR A 115 2.92 5.43 6.33
CA TYR A 115 2.90 4.42 5.27
C TYR A 115 1.70 3.46 5.40
N SER A 116 1.38 2.99 6.62
CA SER A 116 0.26 2.08 6.85
C SER A 116 -1.09 2.69 6.46
N LYS A 117 -1.32 3.99 6.73
CA LYS A 117 -2.54 4.69 6.31
C LYS A 117 -2.59 4.81 4.79
N VAL A 118 -1.51 5.29 4.16
CA VAL A 118 -1.44 5.45 2.70
C VAL A 118 -1.63 4.11 1.98
N ARG A 119 -0.96 3.05 2.44
CA ARG A 119 -1.11 1.70 1.91
C ARG A 119 -2.56 1.21 1.95
N ALA A 120 -3.29 1.53 3.02
CA ALA A 120 -4.69 1.17 3.15
C ALA A 120 -5.58 2.02 2.25
N LEU A 121 -5.44 3.35 2.30
CA LEU A 121 -6.28 4.31 1.57
C LEU A 121 -6.22 4.12 0.06
N THR A 122 -5.03 3.87 -0.48
CA THR A 122 -4.80 3.63 -1.92
C THR A 122 -5.51 2.39 -2.48
N ARG A 123 -6.22 1.60 -1.66
CA ARG A 123 -7.08 0.50 -2.15
C ARG A 123 -8.47 0.96 -2.56
N VAL A 124 -8.96 2.07 -1.99
CA VAL A 124 -10.34 2.58 -2.22
C VAL A 124 -10.36 4.04 -2.63
N ALA A 125 -9.24 4.76 -2.50
CA ALA A 125 -9.15 6.15 -2.88
C ALA A 125 -9.30 6.31 -4.40
N THR A 126 -10.15 7.25 -4.77
CA THR A 126 -10.36 7.75 -6.13
C THR A 126 -10.37 9.27 -6.05
N VAL A 127 -10.16 9.95 -7.18
CA VAL A 127 -10.13 11.42 -7.24
C VAL A 127 -11.36 12.05 -6.55
N ASP A 128 -12.54 11.45 -6.74
CA ASP A 128 -13.80 11.97 -6.21
C ASP A 128 -13.95 11.86 -4.70
N ARG A 129 -13.34 10.85 -4.06
CA ARG A 129 -13.48 10.58 -2.61
C ARG A 129 -12.20 10.80 -1.81
N GLU A 130 -11.12 11.22 -2.47
CA GLU A 130 -9.79 11.37 -1.88
C GLU A 130 -9.77 12.33 -0.68
N GLN A 131 -10.37 13.51 -0.83
CA GLN A 131 -10.36 14.54 0.21
C GLN A 131 -11.11 14.11 1.47
N GLU A 132 -12.26 13.42 1.32
CA GLU A 132 -13.03 12.90 2.44
C GLU A 132 -12.22 11.84 3.20
N LEU A 133 -11.61 10.91 2.47
CA LEU A 133 -10.75 9.88 3.04
C LEU A 133 -9.53 10.46 3.77
N LEU A 134 -8.89 11.49 3.20
CA LEU A 134 -7.79 12.20 3.83
C LEU A 134 -8.21 12.84 5.14
N SER A 135 -9.36 13.53 5.16
CA SER A 135 -9.88 14.19 6.36
C SER A 135 -10.04 13.20 7.51
N VAL A 136 -10.65 12.04 7.25
CA VAL A 136 -10.81 10.98 8.27
C VAL A 136 -9.46 10.41 8.69
N ALA A 137 -8.55 10.18 7.74
CA ALA A 137 -7.25 9.60 8.01
C ALA A 137 -6.36 10.48 8.90
N LEU A 138 -6.48 11.81 8.82
CA LEU A 138 -5.70 12.73 9.65
C LEU A 138 -6.08 12.68 11.13
N SER A 139 -7.33 12.32 11.45
CA SER A 139 -7.84 12.23 12.83
C SER A 139 -7.99 10.80 13.36
N ALA A 140 -7.66 9.78 12.57
CA ALA A 140 -7.84 8.37 12.94
C ALA A 140 -6.52 7.62 13.12
N THR A 141 -6.53 6.53 13.87
CA THR A 141 -5.42 5.57 13.92
C THR A 141 -5.33 4.76 12.63
N ALA A 142 -4.16 4.17 12.33
CA ALA A 142 -4.01 3.31 11.15
C ALA A 142 -4.97 2.11 11.15
N VAL A 143 -5.27 1.55 12.33
CA VAL A 143 -6.22 0.44 12.49
C VAL A 143 -7.65 0.89 12.17
N GLN A 144 -8.07 2.07 12.64
CA GLN A 144 -9.39 2.63 12.31
C GLN A 144 -9.52 2.91 10.81
N VAL A 145 -8.48 3.46 10.18
CA VAL A 145 -8.43 3.64 8.72
C VAL A 145 -8.54 2.30 8.00
N GLU A 146 -7.84 1.27 8.46
CA GLU A 146 -7.91 -0.06 7.85
C GLU A 146 -9.32 -0.68 7.96
N HIS A 147 -10.01 -0.50 9.09
CA HIS A 147 -11.40 -0.93 9.24
C HIS A 147 -12.35 -0.18 8.30
N LEU A 148 -12.23 1.15 8.22
CA LEU A 148 -13.02 1.97 7.30
C LEU A 148 -12.83 1.52 5.85
N VAL A 149 -11.57 1.36 5.42
CA VAL A 149 -11.24 0.91 4.06
C VAL A 149 -11.88 -0.45 3.77
N ARG A 150 -11.79 -1.42 4.68
CA ARG A 150 -12.44 -2.73 4.51
C ARG A 150 -13.95 -2.62 4.36
N SER A 151 -14.59 -1.73 5.10
CA SER A 151 -16.04 -1.50 4.97
C SER A 151 -16.39 -0.91 3.61
N ILE A 152 -15.58 0.03 3.10
CA ILE A 152 -15.77 0.62 1.77
C ILE A 152 -15.56 -0.43 0.68
N GLU A 153 -14.46 -1.21 0.73
CA GLU A 153 -14.20 -2.30 -0.22
C GLU A 153 -15.41 -3.25 -0.28
N HIS A 154 -15.98 -3.62 0.86
CA HIS A 154 -17.12 -4.52 0.93
C HIS A 154 -18.39 -3.95 0.30
N VAL A 155 -18.60 -2.63 0.37
CA VAL A 155 -19.72 -1.94 -0.28
C VAL A 155 -19.46 -1.83 -1.79
N ASP A 156 -18.28 -1.37 -2.19
CA ASP A 156 -17.90 -1.25 -3.60
C ASP A 156 -18.03 -2.60 -4.35
N HIS A 157 -17.61 -3.70 -3.72
CA HIS A 157 -17.77 -5.05 -4.29
C HIS A 157 -19.24 -5.48 -4.40
N ARG A 158 -20.09 -5.11 -3.44
CA ARG A 158 -21.53 -5.42 -3.48
C ARG A 158 -22.25 -4.61 -4.55
N ASP A 159 -21.92 -3.34 -4.69
CA ASP A 159 -22.49 -2.48 -5.71
C ASP A 159 -22.07 -2.96 -7.10
N ASP A 160 -20.81 -3.37 -7.28
CA ASP A 160 -20.33 -4.00 -8.51
C ASP A 160 -21.06 -5.33 -8.79
N ASP A 161 -21.21 -6.21 -7.79
CA ASP A 161 -21.99 -7.46 -7.93
C ASP A 161 -23.48 -7.22 -8.24
N SER A 162 -24.06 -6.11 -7.74
CA SER A 162 -25.47 -5.75 -7.97
C SER A 162 -25.71 -5.03 -9.30
N ALA A 163 -24.69 -4.34 -9.83
CA ALA A 163 -24.70 -3.62 -11.10
C ALA A 163 -24.17 -4.46 -12.28
N THR A 164 -23.55 -5.60 -12.01
CA THR A 164 -22.91 -6.45 -13.03
C THR A 164 -23.90 -7.36 -13.75
N LYS A 165 -24.03 -7.13 -15.07
CA LYS A 165 -24.47 -8.12 -16.08
C LYS A 165 -23.82 -9.48 -15.79
N PRO A 166 -24.47 -10.63 -16.07
CA PRO A 166 -23.98 -11.96 -15.66
C PRO A 166 -22.46 -12.10 -15.89
N ALA A 167 -21.72 -12.31 -14.79
CA ALA A 167 -20.26 -12.26 -14.76
C ALA A 167 -19.64 -13.04 -15.93
N ASP A 168 -18.88 -12.37 -16.78
CA ASP A 168 -18.13 -13.04 -17.83
C ASP A 168 -16.99 -13.87 -17.22
N SER A 169 -16.77 -15.05 -17.79
CA SER A 169 -15.68 -15.92 -17.38
C SER A 169 -14.34 -15.26 -17.73
N ASP A 170 -13.45 -15.11 -16.75
CA ASP A 170 -12.09 -14.59 -16.92
C ASP A 170 -11.04 -15.62 -16.52
N ALA A 171 -9.85 -15.49 -17.10
CA ALA A 171 -8.71 -16.30 -16.75
C ALA A 171 -7.42 -15.50 -16.93
N ARG A 172 -6.51 -15.68 -15.97
CA ARG A 172 -5.14 -15.20 -16.04
C ARG A 172 -4.22 -16.38 -15.78
N TRP A 173 -3.15 -16.47 -16.54
CA TRP A 173 -2.12 -17.47 -16.31
C TRP A 173 -0.74 -16.82 -16.33
N ARG A 174 0.18 -17.45 -15.61
CA ARG A 174 1.59 -17.08 -15.58
C ARG A 174 2.44 -18.31 -15.38
N TRP A 175 3.58 -18.35 -16.06
CA TRP A 175 4.62 -19.33 -15.79
C TRP A 175 5.46 -18.85 -14.60
N ASN A 176 5.70 -19.75 -13.65
CA ASN A 176 6.59 -19.54 -12.52
C ASN A 176 8.05 -19.80 -12.93
N ASP A 177 8.99 -19.27 -12.16
CA ASP A 177 10.43 -19.46 -12.41
C ASP A 177 10.91 -20.90 -12.20
N ASP A 178 10.13 -21.72 -11.46
CA ASP A 178 10.34 -23.17 -11.29
C ASP A 178 9.77 -24.01 -12.46
N GLY A 179 9.25 -23.35 -13.50
CA GLY A 179 8.65 -23.99 -14.67
C GLY A 179 7.19 -24.43 -14.49
N THR A 180 6.56 -24.18 -13.34
CA THR A 180 5.15 -24.54 -13.12
C THR A 180 4.19 -23.48 -13.67
N LEU A 181 2.99 -23.89 -14.11
CA LEU A 181 1.95 -22.97 -14.59
C LEU A 181 1.00 -22.62 -13.44
N SER A 182 0.92 -21.34 -13.08
CA SER A 182 -0.12 -20.83 -12.19
C SER A 182 -1.28 -20.25 -13.02
N VAL A 183 -2.48 -20.79 -12.84
CA VAL A 183 -3.70 -20.29 -13.46
C VAL A 183 -4.66 -19.82 -12.38
N THR A 184 -5.20 -18.62 -12.54
CA THR A 184 -6.29 -18.07 -11.73
C THR A 184 -7.43 -17.72 -12.67
N MET A 185 -8.60 -18.31 -12.45
CA MET A 185 -9.77 -18.11 -13.31
C MET A 185 -11.02 -17.92 -12.46
N ARG A 186 -11.89 -16.99 -12.88
CA ARG A 186 -13.24 -16.86 -12.37
C ARG A 186 -14.18 -17.29 -13.49
N LEU A 187 -14.83 -18.44 -13.31
CA LEU A 187 -15.70 -19.01 -14.33
C LEU A 187 -17.17 -18.86 -13.93
N ARG A 188 -18.04 -18.66 -14.92
CA ARG A 188 -19.49 -18.84 -14.73
C ARG A 188 -19.79 -20.25 -14.23
N PRO A 189 -20.89 -20.48 -13.49
CA PRO A 189 -21.22 -21.79 -12.94
C PRO A 189 -21.19 -22.93 -13.98
N VAL A 190 -21.70 -22.69 -15.20
CA VAL A 190 -21.68 -23.67 -16.29
C VAL A 190 -20.27 -23.92 -16.84
N ASP A 191 -19.46 -22.86 -16.99
CA ASP A 191 -18.09 -22.97 -17.48
C ASP A 191 -17.19 -23.63 -16.42
N GLY A 192 -17.42 -23.32 -15.14
CA GLY A 192 -16.76 -23.95 -13.99
C GLY A 192 -17.09 -25.43 -13.88
N ALA A 193 -18.36 -25.82 -14.04
CA ALA A 193 -18.76 -27.23 -14.06
C ALA A 193 -18.09 -27.99 -15.23
N ARG A 194 -17.98 -27.37 -16.41
CA ARG A 194 -17.26 -27.96 -17.57
C ARG A 194 -15.76 -28.09 -17.30
N PHE A 195 -15.14 -27.06 -16.73
CA PHE A 195 -13.73 -27.08 -16.36
C PHE A 195 -13.44 -28.18 -15.34
N LEU A 196 -14.21 -28.26 -14.26
CA LEU A 196 -14.07 -29.29 -13.23
C LEU A 196 -14.27 -30.70 -13.82
N ALA A 197 -15.25 -30.89 -14.70
CA ALA A 197 -15.47 -32.18 -15.37
C ALA A 197 -14.32 -32.57 -16.31
N GLY A 198 -13.60 -31.60 -16.89
CA GLY A 198 -12.44 -31.83 -17.76
C GLY A 198 -11.17 -32.16 -17.00
N VAL A 199 -10.92 -31.46 -15.88
CA VAL A 199 -9.70 -31.63 -15.07
C VAL A 199 -9.71 -32.92 -14.24
N VAL A 200 -10.88 -33.37 -13.80
CA VAL A 200 -11.01 -34.62 -13.00
C VAL A 200 -10.88 -35.89 -13.86
N ARG A 201 -10.84 -35.79 -15.19
CA ARG A 201 -10.75 -36.95 -16.12
C ARG A 201 -9.35 -37.19 -16.68
N SER A 202 -8.31 -36.49 -16.20
CA SER A 202 -6.93 -36.65 -16.68
C SER A 202 -6.02 -37.42 -15.71
N GLU A 203 -6.59 -38.32 -14.90
CA GLU A 203 -5.85 -39.42 -14.24
C GLU A 203 -6.15 -40.74 -14.94
#